data_AF-A0A9D5RBM5-F1
#
_entry.id   AF-A0A9D5RBM5-F1
#
_cell.length_a   1.000
_cell.length_b   1.000
_cell.length_c   1.000
_cell.angle_alpha   90.00
_cell.angle_beta   90.00
_cell.angle_gamma   90.00
#
_symmetry.space_group_name_H-M   'P 1'
#
loop_
_entity.id
_entity.type
_entity.pdbx_description
1 polymer ?
#
loop_
_entity_poly.entity_id
_entity_poly.type
_entity_poly.pdbx_seq_one_letter_code
_entity_poly.pdbx_strand_id
1 'polypeptide(L)'
;MEHERQKLIRKIEYPLIDGQPVVLLESRLYQNLDTLAIHLYLKMKNVSGKTVTDVYVDLCCFDQEVNLVSTRPELPYEGLSIPNGTEFGDDIPVSLPSLRTASITATLHRVCFSDGTVWQRHDVPSHLETAKSPDPPEGDLLFSERKAQRKAEENLWKDFSDKSSSGRKPKNAKLRKKICRIAAVTVVAAVLISGFCLWRHIQNGNDAYAQAMSLFDSRQYAEASAALDKLEKYTFSEEQTLDIRWYQALCSIQTENYSRAIRELGSLQSWRDSDRYLRQLITLLSGTTGAGEKHSAALRKDGTVVTTGDNSYGQCATSEWRNITSIACGTNHTLGLKSNGTVEAVGADESSQCALGEWHHIIDIAAGEKHSVGVTNNGRVVTAGDNSYGQCDTLDWTGIVAVAAGRNHTVGLRQDGTVVAAGDNQMGALNVSTWQNVIAIAAGNGFTAAVTKDGKVLSTGDNTYGECDTSHIENAAGISAGDFHLLALGYNGRLTVTGDNDWRQGEVALWKNLISAAGGVHHTIAISQDGTAYATGDNKSGQCEVWNWTDLGLPNGAMKSSVFADINQP
;
A
#
# COMPACT_ATOMS: atom_id res chain seq x y z
N MET A 1 -29.99 13.45 16.47
CA MET A 1 -29.75 13.63 15.03
C MET A 1 -28.34 14.17 14.90
N GLU A 2 -27.35 13.27 14.95
CA GLU A 2 -25.96 13.63 14.72
C GLU A 2 -25.85 14.17 13.30
N HIS A 3 -25.29 15.37 13.15
CA HIS A 3 -24.91 15.88 11.84
C HIS A 3 -23.87 14.92 11.26
N GLU A 4 -24.20 14.23 10.16
CA GLU A 4 -23.24 13.43 9.39
C GLU A 4 -21.98 14.28 9.16
N ARG A 5 -20.83 13.78 9.62
CA ARG A 5 -19.57 14.49 9.43
C ARG A 5 -19.14 14.33 7.99
N GLN A 6 -19.28 15.38 7.18
CA GLN A 6 -18.88 15.37 5.79
C GLN A 6 -17.67 16.27 5.54
N LYS A 7 -16.73 15.82 4.69
CA LYS A 7 -15.57 16.59 4.24
C LYS A 7 -15.66 16.84 2.74
N LEU A 8 -15.58 18.11 2.32
CA LEU A 8 -15.51 18.47 0.90
C LEU A 8 -14.19 17.95 0.30
N ILE A 9 -14.28 17.08 -0.70
CA ILE A 9 -13.14 16.53 -1.45
C ILE A 9 -12.77 17.48 -2.59
N ARG A 10 -13.76 17.86 -3.40
CA ARG A 10 -13.55 18.65 -4.61
C ARG A 10 -14.80 19.46 -4.96
N LYS A 11 -14.57 20.67 -5.45
CA LYS A 11 -15.56 21.52 -6.13
C LYS A 11 -15.08 21.80 -7.55
N ILE A 12 -15.98 21.65 -8.53
CA ILE A 12 -15.71 21.94 -9.95
C ILE A 12 -16.84 22.84 -10.46
N GLU A 13 -16.49 23.95 -11.09
CA GLU A 13 -17.42 24.83 -11.78
C GLU A 13 -17.38 24.51 -13.28
N TYR A 14 -18.55 24.43 -13.90
CA TYR A 14 -18.66 24.06 -15.30
C TYR A 14 -18.77 25.30 -16.18
N PRO A 15 -18.09 25.33 -17.35
CA PRO A 15 -18.29 26.40 -18.31
C PRO A 15 -19.71 26.32 -18.89
N LEU A 16 -20.29 27.49 -19.19
CA LEU A 16 -21.56 27.58 -19.90
C LEU A 16 -21.40 26.99 -21.31
N ILE A 17 -22.22 25.97 -21.62
CA ILE A 17 -22.27 25.37 -22.94
C ILE A 17 -23.51 25.91 -23.66
N ASP A 18 -23.29 26.73 -24.69
CA ASP A 18 -24.37 27.29 -25.50
C ASP A 18 -25.17 26.19 -26.21
N GLY A 19 -26.50 26.32 -26.22
CA GLY A 19 -27.42 25.42 -26.91
C GLY A 19 -27.93 24.23 -26.09
N GLN A 20 -27.56 24.11 -24.80
CA GLN A 20 -28.15 23.11 -23.90
C GLN A 20 -29.37 23.68 -23.15
N PRO A 21 -30.46 22.92 -22.99
CA PRO A 21 -31.66 23.37 -22.28
C PRO A 21 -31.50 23.44 -20.76
N VAL A 22 -30.51 22.74 -20.23
CA VAL A 22 -30.11 22.75 -18.83
C VAL A 22 -28.60 22.95 -18.80
N VAL A 23 -28.12 23.87 -17.98
CA VAL A 23 -26.68 24.09 -17.79
C VAL A 23 -26.25 23.49 -16.46
N LEU A 24 -25.14 22.74 -16.48
CA LEU A 24 -24.42 22.35 -15.26
C LEU A 24 -23.66 23.59 -14.77
N LEU A 25 -23.83 23.94 -13.49
CA LEU A 25 -23.15 25.08 -12.87
C LEU A 25 -21.97 24.62 -12.03
N GLU A 26 -22.20 23.63 -11.16
CA GLU A 26 -21.23 23.20 -10.17
C GLU A 26 -21.41 21.72 -9.81
N SER A 27 -20.31 21.03 -9.50
CA SER A 27 -20.33 19.74 -8.79
C SER A 27 -19.52 19.81 -7.51
N ARG A 28 -20.07 19.26 -6.42
CA ARG A 28 -19.39 19.11 -5.13
C ARG A 28 -19.33 17.65 -4.74
N LEU A 29 -18.13 17.17 -4.43
CA LEU A 29 -17.89 15.84 -3.89
C LEU A 29 -17.63 15.94 -2.40
N TYR A 30 -18.43 15.23 -1.60
CA TYR A 30 -18.23 15.10 -0.17
C TYR A 30 -17.90 13.66 0.18
N GLN A 31 -16.97 13.48 1.12
CA GLN A 31 -16.75 12.21 1.79
C GLN A 31 -17.50 12.24 3.12
N ASN A 32 -18.39 11.28 3.34
CA ASN A 32 -18.89 10.99 4.67
C ASN A 32 -17.73 10.41 5.49
N LEU A 33 -17.37 11.02 6.61
CA LEU A 33 -16.23 10.62 7.43
C LEU A 33 -16.50 9.34 8.25
N ASP A 34 -17.78 9.00 8.43
CA ASP A 34 -18.22 7.84 9.20
C ASP A 34 -18.33 6.60 8.30
N THR A 35 -18.83 6.75 7.06
CA THR A 35 -19.04 5.63 6.11
C THR A 35 -18.02 5.58 4.98
N LEU A 36 -17.17 6.61 4.84
CA LEU A 36 -16.28 6.86 3.70
C LEU A 36 -16.99 7.03 2.34
N ALA A 37 -18.32 6.94 2.30
CA ALA A 37 -19.11 7.07 1.09
C ALA A 37 -18.87 8.43 0.44
N ILE A 38 -18.78 8.42 -0.89
CA ILE A 38 -18.61 9.64 -1.67
C ILE A 38 -19.97 10.05 -2.22
N HIS A 39 -20.42 11.24 -1.82
CA HIS A 39 -21.66 11.85 -2.26
C HIS A 39 -21.36 13.00 -3.21
N LEU A 40 -21.96 12.93 -4.40
CA LEU A 40 -21.93 13.99 -5.40
C LEU A 40 -23.20 14.83 -5.32
N TYR A 41 -23.04 16.15 -5.29
CA TYR A 41 -24.12 17.11 -5.47
C TYR A 41 -23.91 17.87 -6.77
N LEU A 42 -24.91 17.90 -7.65
CA LEU A 42 -24.86 18.57 -8.95
C LEU A 42 -25.80 19.76 -8.95
N LYS A 43 -25.24 20.97 -9.08
CA LYS A 43 -26.04 22.17 -9.26
C LYS A 43 -26.28 22.43 -10.74
N MET A 44 -27.55 22.51 -11.12
CA MET A 44 -28.00 22.71 -12.49
C MET A 44 -28.94 23.92 -12.57
N LYS A 45 -29.13 24.45 -13.78
CA LYS A 45 -30.10 25.52 -14.06
C LYS A 45 -30.86 25.28 -15.35
N ASN A 46 -32.18 25.41 -15.29
CA ASN A 46 -33.01 25.36 -16.47
C ASN A 46 -32.92 26.69 -17.24
N VAL A 47 -32.55 26.62 -18.52
CA VAL A 47 -32.45 27.78 -19.44
C VAL A 47 -33.26 27.56 -20.73
N SER A 48 -34.11 26.54 -20.76
CA SER A 48 -34.80 26.06 -21.97
C SER A 48 -35.99 26.90 -22.43
N GLY A 49 -36.46 27.84 -21.60
CA GLY A 49 -37.74 28.53 -21.82
C GLY A 49 -38.99 27.68 -21.52
N LYS A 50 -38.83 26.42 -21.10
CA LYS A 50 -39.90 25.47 -20.77
C LYS A 50 -39.76 24.94 -19.35
N THR A 51 -40.80 24.31 -18.80
CA THR A 51 -40.69 23.58 -17.53
C THR A 51 -40.08 22.20 -17.78
N VAL A 52 -39.00 21.89 -17.05
CA VAL A 52 -38.30 20.60 -17.11
C VAL A 52 -38.92 19.61 -16.13
N THR A 53 -39.19 18.40 -16.61
CA THR A 53 -39.74 17.29 -15.81
C THR A 53 -38.68 16.27 -15.43
N ASP A 54 -37.76 15.96 -16.34
CA ASP A 54 -36.75 14.92 -16.12
C ASP A 54 -35.42 15.30 -16.76
N VAL A 55 -34.30 15.00 -16.10
CA VAL A 55 -32.95 15.26 -16.58
C VAL A 55 -32.08 14.02 -16.38
N TYR A 56 -31.32 13.65 -17.41
CA TYR A 56 -30.39 12.52 -17.38
C TYR A 56 -28.97 13.02 -17.62
N VAL A 57 -28.04 12.61 -16.76
CA VAL A 57 -26.64 13.06 -16.76
C VAL A 57 -25.69 11.87 -16.87
N ASP A 58 -24.74 11.92 -17.79
CA ASP A 58 -23.65 10.95 -17.84
C ASP A 58 -22.51 11.39 -16.92
N LEU A 59 -22.06 10.47 -16.06
CA LEU A 59 -20.95 10.70 -15.14
C LEU A 59 -19.75 9.82 -15.48
N CYS A 60 -18.57 10.44 -15.50
CA CYS A 60 -17.27 9.77 -15.44
C CYS A 60 -16.57 10.14 -14.13
N CYS A 61 -16.14 9.15 -13.37
CA CYS A 61 -15.48 9.32 -12.08
C CYS A 61 -13.99 8.97 -12.22
N PHE A 62 -13.12 9.81 -11.66
CA PHE A 62 -11.67 9.62 -11.73
C PHE A 62 -11.05 9.62 -10.32
N ASP A 63 -9.94 8.90 -10.15
CA ASP A 63 -9.15 8.96 -8.91
C ASP A 63 -8.20 10.17 -8.86
N GLN A 64 -7.31 10.20 -7.87
CA GLN A 64 -6.33 11.28 -7.68
C GLN A 64 -5.26 11.32 -8.78
N GLU A 65 -5.04 10.20 -9.47
CA GLU A 65 -4.08 10.04 -10.56
C GLU A 65 -4.74 10.27 -11.93
N VAL A 66 -6.02 10.68 -11.94
CA VAL A 66 -6.84 10.95 -13.15
C VAL A 66 -7.15 9.67 -13.93
N ASN A 67 -7.07 8.49 -13.31
CA ASN A 67 -7.54 7.25 -13.92
C ASN A 67 -9.05 7.14 -13.80
N LEU A 68 -9.72 6.69 -14.86
CA LEU A 68 -11.17 6.45 -14.86
C LEU A 68 -11.48 5.27 -13.93
N VAL A 69 -12.19 5.52 -12.82
CA VAL A 69 -12.54 4.50 -11.82
C VAL A 69 -13.97 3.98 -11.92
N SER A 70 -14.89 4.77 -12.48
CA SER A 70 -16.27 4.35 -12.70
C SER A 70 -16.95 5.27 -13.71
N THR A 71 -17.91 4.73 -14.45
CA THR A 71 -18.87 5.52 -15.22
C THR A 71 -20.28 5.25 -14.72
N ARG A 72 -21.17 6.24 -14.84
CA ARG A 72 -22.60 6.09 -14.56
C ARG A 72 -23.38 6.83 -15.65
N PRO A 73 -23.69 6.16 -16.77
CA PRO A 73 -24.48 6.75 -17.83
C PRO A 73 -25.93 6.95 -17.38
N GLU A 74 -26.59 7.95 -17.96
CA GLU A 74 -28.02 8.24 -17.75
C GLU A 74 -28.47 8.33 -16.28
N LEU A 75 -27.70 8.98 -15.41
CA LEU A 75 -28.12 9.25 -14.03
C LEU A 75 -29.43 10.07 -14.03
N PRO A 76 -30.53 9.55 -13.46
CA PRO A 76 -31.84 10.18 -13.56
C PRO A 76 -32.09 11.22 -12.45
N TYR A 77 -32.65 12.35 -12.84
CA TYR A 77 -33.35 13.31 -11.99
C TYR A 77 -34.78 13.42 -12.52
N GLU A 78 -35.69 12.61 -11.97
CA GLU A 78 -37.05 12.43 -12.48
C GLU A 78 -38.10 13.06 -11.58
N GLY A 79 -39.31 13.27 -12.13
CA GLY A 79 -40.45 13.77 -11.35
C GLY A 79 -40.29 15.22 -10.88
N LEU A 80 -39.52 16.02 -11.63
CA LEU A 80 -39.25 17.41 -11.34
C LEU A 80 -40.37 18.32 -11.87
N SER A 81 -40.40 19.55 -11.37
CA SER A 81 -41.21 20.65 -11.93
C SER A 81 -40.39 21.93 -11.86
N ILE A 82 -39.39 22.05 -12.74
CA ILE A 82 -38.41 23.15 -12.71
C ILE A 82 -38.77 24.21 -13.75
N PRO A 83 -39.29 25.39 -13.37
CA PRO A 83 -39.55 26.48 -14.29
C PRO A 83 -38.27 27.03 -14.91
N ASN A 84 -38.39 27.68 -16.07
CA ASN A 84 -37.26 28.35 -16.71
C ASN A 84 -36.59 29.38 -15.76
N GLY A 85 -35.25 29.41 -15.76
CA GLY A 85 -34.44 30.27 -14.91
C GLY A 85 -34.17 29.74 -13.51
N THR A 86 -34.73 28.58 -13.14
CA THR A 86 -34.61 28.01 -11.79
C THR A 86 -33.38 27.10 -11.67
N GLU A 87 -32.67 27.21 -10.54
CA GLU A 87 -31.55 26.34 -10.16
C GLU A 87 -32.04 25.16 -9.32
N PHE A 88 -31.45 23.97 -9.50
CA PHE A 88 -31.89 22.74 -8.84
C PHE A 88 -30.76 21.70 -8.74
N GLY A 89 -30.97 20.66 -7.92
CA GLY A 89 -30.12 19.46 -7.84
C GLY A 89 -28.99 19.52 -6.80
N ASP A 90 -28.75 20.68 -6.18
CA ASP A 90 -27.65 20.87 -5.22
C ASP A 90 -27.96 20.35 -3.80
N ASP A 91 -29.16 19.82 -3.60
CA ASP A 91 -29.69 19.20 -2.39
C ASP A 91 -29.89 17.68 -2.50
N ILE A 92 -29.78 17.10 -3.70
CA ILE A 92 -29.94 15.66 -3.95
C ILE A 92 -28.57 14.98 -3.96
N PRO A 93 -28.23 14.17 -2.92
CA PRO A 93 -26.97 13.43 -2.92
C PRO A 93 -27.03 12.25 -3.89
N VAL A 94 -26.01 12.13 -4.72
CA VAL A 94 -25.78 10.97 -5.58
C VAL A 94 -24.64 10.16 -4.99
N SER A 95 -24.94 9.00 -4.40
CA SER A 95 -23.89 8.08 -3.93
C SER A 95 -23.12 7.52 -5.12
N LEU A 96 -21.80 7.67 -5.08
CA LEU A 96 -20.90 7.13 -6.10
C LEU A 96 -20.40 5.73 -5.70
N PRO A 97 -20.31 4.79 -6.65
CA PRO A 97 -19.98 3.40 -6.36
C PRO A 97 -18.50 3.21 -5.95
N SER A 98 -17.62 4.12 -6.36
CA SER A 98 -16.18 4.03 -6.07
C SER A 98 -15.78 5.02 -4.97
N LEU A 99 -15.30 4.48 -3.85
CA LEU A 99 -14.69 5.26 -2.75
C LEU A 99 -13.35 5.89 -3.13
N ARG A 100 -12.80 5.58 -4.32
CA ARG A 100 -11.58 6.19 -4.87
C ARG A 100 -11.84 7.46 -5.67
N THR A 101 -13.11 7.83 -5.87
CA THR A 101 -13.47 8.98 -6.72
C THR A 101 -12.96 10.30 -6.13
N ALA A 102 -11.95 10.90 -6.73
CA ALA A 102 -11.38 12.17 -6.31
C ALA A 102 -11.85 13.34 -7.19
N SER A 103 -12.27 13.06 -8.43
CA SER A 103 -12.88 14.04 -9.32
C SER A 103 -13.92 13.41 -10.24
N ILE A 104 -14.78 14.23 -10.85
CA ILE A 104 -15.79 13.77 -11.81
C ILE A 104 -15.87 14.68 -13.02
N THR A 105 -16.37 14.15 -14.13
CA THR A 105 -16.90 14.91 -15.26
C THR A 105 -18.37 14.55 -15.43
N ALA A 106 -19.25 15.56 -15.39
CA ALA A 106 -20.66 15.42 -15.66
C ALA A 106 -21.02 16.01 -17.03
N THR A 107 -21.84 15.31 -17.81
CA THR A 107 -22.36 15.84 -19.08
C THR A 107 -23.84 15.54 -19.24
N LEU A 108 -24.59 16.52 -19.76
CA LEU A 108 -26.02 16.37 -20.01
C LEU A 108 -26.28 15.35 -21.13
N HIS A 109 -27.13 14.36 -20.84
CA HIS A 109 -27.51 13.31 -21.80
C HIS A 109 -28.87 13.60 -22.45
N ARG A 110 -29.91 13.80 -21.63
CA ARG A 110 -31.30 13.95 -22.08
C ARG A 110 -32.11 14.82 -21.11
N VAL A 111 -33.06 15.59 -21.64
CA VAL A 111 -33.98 16.44 -20.87
C VAL A 111 -35.40 16.30 -21.41
N CYS A 112 -36.36 16.07 -20.53
CA CYS A 112 -37.79 16.00 -20.82
C CYS A 112 -38.51 17.26 -20.32
N PHE A 113 -39.51 17.71 -21.07
CA PHE A 113 -40.28 18.92 -20.76
C PHE A 113 -41.75 18.60 -20.52
N SER A 114 -42.43 19.48 -19.80
CA SER A 114 -43.86 19.33 -19.46
C SER A 114 -44.80 19.36 -20.67
N ASP A 115 -44.34 19.86 -21.83
CA ASP A 115 -45.09 19.86 -23.10
C ASP A 115 -44.91 18.57 -23.92
N GLY A 116 -44.20 17.58 -23.37
CA GLY A 116 -43.92 16.29 -24.01
C GLY A 116 -42.74 16.31 -24.99
N THR A 117 -42.08 17.45 -25.20
CA THR A 117 -40.86 17.50 -26.01
C THR A 117 -39.66 16.93 -25.25
N VAL A 118 -38.68 16.41 -25.99
CA VAL A 118 -37.45 15.84 -25.43
C VAL A 118 -36.25 16.44 -26.16
N TRP A 119 -35.28 16.93 -25.40
CA TRP A 119 -33.96 17.25 -25.91
C TRP A 119 -33.03 16.09 -25.57
N GLN A 120 -32.29 15.61 -26.56
CA GLN A 120 -31.26 14.59 -26.37
C GLN A 120 -30.00 15.05 -27.09
N ARG A 121 -28.85 14.82 -26.45
CA ARG A 121 -27.55 15.10 -27.04
C ARG A 121 -27.36 14.19 -28.27
N HIS A 122 -27.35 14.77 -29.47
CA HIS A 122 -27.05 14.04 -30.71
C HIS A 122 -25.53 13.92 -30.87
N ASP A 123 -25.07 12.76 -31.39
CA ASP A 123 -23.65 12.39 -31.54
C ASP A 123 -22.77 13.57 -31.97
N VAL A 124 -21.87 13.97 -31.07
CA VAL A 124 -20.71 14.76 -31.46
C VAL A 124 -19.77 13.80 -32.19
N PRO A 125 -19.26 14.16 -33.38
CA PRO A 125 -18.23 13.40 -34.08
C PRO A 125 -17.05 13.08 -33.15
N SER A 126 -16.33 12.00 -33.44
CA SER A 126 -15.18 11.45 -32.68
C SER A 126 -13.94 12.37 -32.52
N HIS A 127 -14.11 13.69 -32.55
CA HIS A 127 -13.09 14.72 -32.39
C HIS A 127 -13.63 15.91 -31.58
N LEU A 128 -13.97 15.64 -30.32
CA LEU A 128 -14.05 16.57 -29.19
C LEU A 128 -13.87 15.70 -27.93
N GLU A 129 -12.70 15.06 -27.81
CA GLU A 129 -11.68 15.45 -26.81
C GLU A 129 -12.28 15.68 -25.42
N THR A 130 -12.08 14.67 -24.57
CA THR A 130 -11.65 14.79 -23.18
C THR A 130 -11.89 16.17 -22.57
N ALA A 131 -12.82 16.24 -21.61
CA ALA A 131 -12.78 17.29 -20.60
C ALA A 131 -11.32 17.40 -20.12
N LYS A 132 -10.69 18.54 -20.41
CA LYS A 132 -9.30 18.78 -20.03
C LYS A 132 -9.18 18.61 -18.52
N SER A 133 -8.17 17.85 -18.10
CA SER A 133 -7.69 17.87 -16.72
C SER A 133 -7.45 19.31 -16.27
N PRO A 134 -7.80 19.68 -15.02
CA PRO A 134 -7.45 20.98 -14.48
C PRO A 134 -5.93 21.16 -14.48
N ASP A 135 -5.48 22.35 -14.87
CA ASP A 135 -4.06 22.68 -14.96
C ASP A 135 -3.35 22.53 -13.59
N PRO A 136 -2.09 22.06 -13.57
CA PRO A 136 -1.24 22.07 -12.38
C PRO A 136 -0.89 23.50 -11.96
N PRO A 137 -0.49 23.72 -10.69
CA PRO A 137 -0.26 25.06 -10.15
C PRO A 137 0.79 25.85 -10.96
N GLU A 138 0.52 27.15 -11.14
CA GLU A 138 1.35 28.08 -11.90
C GLU A 138 2.79 28.12 -11.38
N GLY A 139 3.74 27.79 -12.27
CA GLY A 139 5.16 27.90 -11.95
C GLY A 139 6.15 27.53 -13.05
N ASP A 140 5.71 27.27 -14.29
CA ASP A 140 6.64 26.84 -15.35
C ASP A 140 6.71 27.82 -16.52
N LEU A 141 7.90 28.37 -16.73
CA LEU A 141 8.29 29.35 -17.75
C LEU A 141 8.03 28.89 -19.20
N LEU A 142 7.62 27.64 -19.41
CA LEU A 142 7.28 27.04 -20.71
C LEU A 142 5.88 27.41 -21.23
N PHE A 143 4.99 27.95 -20.41
CA PHE A 143 3.60 28.27 -20.82
C PHE A 143 3.49 29.59 -21.62
N SER A 144 4.35 30.56 -21.33
CA SER A 144 4.39 31.85 -22.03
C SER A 144 4.81 31.67 -23.49
N GLU A 145 5.74 30.74 -23.76
CA GLU A 145 6.21 30.39 -25.11
C GLU A 145 5.12 29.68 -25.92
N ARG A 146 4.32 28.80 -25.29
CA ARG A 146 3.19 28.13 -25.95
C ARG A 146 2.04 29.08 -26.28
N LYS A 147 1.78 30.07 -25.43
CA LYS A 147 0.78 31.13 -25.69
C LYS A 147 1.21 32.03 -26.85
N ALA A 148 2.51 32.31 -26.97
CA ALA A 148 3.08 33.05 -28.10
C ALA A 148 2.99 32.27 -29.42
N GLN A 149 3.27 30.96 -29.40
CA GLN A 149 3.11 30.09 -30.58
C GLN A 149 1.65 29.96 -31.03
N ARG A 150 0.71 29.76 -30.09
CA ARG A 150 -0.72 29.64 -30.41
C ARG A 150 -1.30 30.93 -31.01
N LYS A 151 -0.84 32.08 -30.53
CA LYS A 151 -1.20 33.40 -31.08
C LYS A 151 -0.58 33.64 -32.46
N ALA A 152 0.62 33.11 -32.73
CA ALA A 152 1.23 33.14 -34.05
C ALA A 152 0.49 32.23 -35.05
N GLU A 153 0.04 31.06 -34.62
CA GLU A 153 -0.77 30.12 -35.43
C GLU A 153 -2.18 30.66 -35.72
N GLU A 154 -2.85 31.28 -34.76
CA GLU A 154 -4.16 31.93 -34.97
C GLU A 154 -4.07 33.10 -35.96
N ASN A 155 -2.99 33.88 -35.90
CA ASN A 155 -2.75 34.97 -36.86
C ASN A 155 -2.44 34.43 -38.27
N LEU A 156 -1.72 33.30 -38.37
CA LEU A 156 -1.49 32.58 -39.62
C LEU A 156 -2.79 32.02 -40.22
N TRP A 157 -3.72 31.56 -39.37
CA TRP A 157 -5.01 31.01 -39.79
C TRP A 157 -5.99 32.09 -40.23
N LYS A 158 -6.00 33.25 -39.56
CA LYS A 158 -6.75 34.45 -40.01
C LYS A 158 -6.28 34.96 -41.37
N ASP A 159 -4.96 35.01 -41.58
CA ASP A 159 -4.40 35.45 -42.88
C ASP A 159 -4.67 34.43 -44.00
N PHE A 160 -4.99 33.18 -43.63
CA PHE A 160 -5.44 32.10 -44.52
C PHE A 160 -6.95 32.16 -44.81
N SER A 161 -7.78 32.49 -43.82
CA SER A 161 -9.24 32.58 -44.00
C SER A 161 -9.64 33.78 -44.85
N ASP A 162 -8.99 34.94 -44.67
CA ASP A 162 -9.28 36.17 -45.41
C ASP A 162 -8.90 36.10 -46.89
N LYS A 163 -8.02 35.17 -47.28
CA LYS A 163 -7.67 34.91 -48.69
C LYS A 163 -8.57 33.87 -49.36
N SER A 164 -9.50 33.24 -48.64
CA SER A 164 -10.38 32.18 -49.16
C SER A 164 -11.77 32.66 -49.61
N SER A 165 -12.17 33.89 -49.26
CA SER A 165 -13.51 34.43 -49.54
C SER A 165 -13.61 35.39 -50.74
N SER A 166 -12.55 35.57 -51.54
CA SER A 166 -12.64 36.26 -52.84
C SER A 166 -12.31 35.31 -54.00
N GLY A 167 -13.32 35.00 -54.81
CA GLY A 167 -13.22 34.08 -55.93
C GLY A 167 -12.32 34.59 -57.07
N ARG A 168 -11.04 34.22 -57.06
CA ARG A 168 -10.18 34.11 -58.25
C ARG A 168 -9.19 32.95 -58.11
N LYS A 169 -9.32 31.92 -58.96
CA LYS A 169 -8.33 30.83 -59.11
C LYS A 169 -6.95 31.39 -59.53
N PRO A 170 -5.83 31.08 -58.87
CA PRO A 170 -4.51 31.32 -59.43
C PRO A 170 -3.94 30.04 -60.08
N LYS A 171 -3.53 30.17 -61.34
CA LYS A 171 -2.66 29.23 -62.06
C LYS A 171 -1.25 29.31 -61.44
N ASN A 172 -0.67 28.23 -60.89
CA ASN A 172 0.79 27.97 -60.91
C ASN A 172 1.23 26.72 -60.11
N ALA A 173 1.66 25.66 -60.79
CA ALA A 173 2.26 24.44 -60.19
C ALA A 173 3.55 24.71 -59.39
N LYS A 174 4.25 25.83 -59.64
CA LYS A 174 5.44 26.27 -58.89
C LYS A 174 5.13 26.66 -57.44
N LEU A 175 3.93 27.15 -57.15
CA LEU A 175 3.53 27.56 -55.81
C LEU A 175 3.24 26.34 -54.91
N ARG A 176 2.59 25.30 -55.44
CA ARG A 176 2.38 24.00 -54.76
C ARG A 176 3.72 23.34 -54.37
N LYS A 177 4.71 23.31 -55.26
CA LYS A 177 6.05 22.76 -54.95
C LYS A 177 6.79 23.57 -53.87
N LYS A 178 6.60 24.90 -53.81
CA LYS A 178 7.16 25.74 -52.74
C LYS A 178 6.48 25.48 -51.39
N ILE A 179 5.15 25.39 -51.36
CA ILE A 179 4.37 25.12 -50.14
C ILE A 179 4.72 23.72 -49.59
N CYS A 180 4.78 22.69 -50.42
CA CYS A 180 5.20 21.35 -49.98
C CYS A 180 6.65 21.31 -49.46
N ARG A 181 7.58 22.10 -50.03
CA ARG A 181 8.96 22.19 -49.52
C ARG A 181 9.03 22.91 -48.18
N ILE A 182 8.28 23.98 -47.99
CA ILE A 182 8.22 24.71 -46.71
C ILE A 182 7.61 23.80 -45.64
N ALA A 183 6.48 23.13 -45.94
CA ALA A 183 5.85 22.18 -45.03
C ALA A 183 6.77 21.00 -44.67
N ALA A 184 7.54 20.48 -45.64
CA ALA A 184 8.52 19.42 -45.38
C ALA A 184 9.67 19.91 -44.48
N VAL A 185 10.19 21.12 -44.70
CA VAL A 185 11.25 21.71 -43.87
C VAL A 185 10.75 21.99 -42.45
N THR A 186 9.52 22.46 -42.27
CA THR A 186 8.94 22.68 -40.94
C THR A 186 8.70 21.39 -40.18
N VAL A 187 8.24 20.31 -40.85
CA VAL A 187 8.08 18.99 -40.22
C VAL A 187 9.44 18.43 -39.81
N VAL A 188 10.46 18.51 -40.68
CA VAL A 188 11.82 18.06 -40.35
C VAL A 188 12.40 18.87 -39.18
N ALA A 189 12.22 20.19 -39.17
CA ALA A 189 12.66 21.04 -38.06
C ALA A 189 11.94 20.70 -36.75
N ALA A 190 10.63 20.45 -36.79
CA ALA A 190 9.86 20.04 -35.61
C ALA A 190 10.33 18.70 -35.05
N VAL A 191 10.64 17.72 -35.92
CA VAL A 191 11.18 16.40 -35.52
C VAL A 191 12.59 16.52 -34.92
N LEU A 192 13.44 17.40 -35.49
CA LEU A 192 14.78 17.64 -34.95
C LEU A 192 14.73 18.36 -33.59
N ILE A 193 13.83 19.33 -33.43
CA ILE A 193 13.63 20.04 -32.16
C ILE A 193 13.06 19.10 -31.10
N SER A 194 12.04 18.29 -31.44
CA SER A 194 11.49 17.32 -30.51
C SER A 194 12.52 16.25 -30.12
N GLY A 195 13.31 15.77 -31.09
CA GLY A 195 14.44 14.87 -30.83
C GLY A 195 15.51 15.48 -29.93
N PHE A 196 15.85 16.76 -30.14
CA PHE A 196 16.80 17.48 -29.28
C PHE A 196 16.26 17.71 -27.87
N CYS A 197 14.97 18.06 -27.73
CA CYS A 197 14.31 18.21 -26.43
C CYS A 197 14.27 16.89 -25.68
N LEU A 198 13.95 15.78 -26.35
CA LEU A 198 13.96 14.43 -25.77
C LEU A 198 15.38 14.02 -25.35
N TRP A 199 16.37 14.23 -26.22
CA TRP A 199 17.77 13.98 -25.90
C TRP A 199 18.24 14.78 -24.68
N ARG A 200 17.89 16.07 -24.61
CA ARG A 200 18.22 16.93 -23.46
C ARG A 200 17.50 16.50 -22.20
N HIS A 201 16.25 16.05 -22.29
CA HIS A 201 15.49 15.51 -21.16
C HIS A 201 16.15 14.23 -20.60
N ILE A 202 16.59 13.33 -21.48
CA ILE A 202 17.33 12.11 -21.08
C ILE A 202 18.67 12.46 -20.43
N GLN A 203 19.44 13.39 -21.01
CA GLN A 203 20.71 13.84 -20.42
C GLN A 203 20.51 14.45 -19.03
N ASN A 204 19.53 15.35 -18.88
CA ASN A 204 19.20 15.93 -17.58
C ASN A 204 18.80 14.85 -16.55
N GLY A 205 18.09 13.80 -16.98
CA GLY A 205 17.74 12.67 -16.13
C GLY A 205 18.96 11.87 -15.68
N ASN A 206 19.88 11.57 -16.60
CA ASN A 206 21.13 10.87 -16.30
C ASN A 206 22.03 11.69 -15.36
N ASP A 207 22.15 13.00 -15.58
CA ASP A 207 22.92 13.90 -14.70
C ASP A 207 22.31 13.95 -13.29
N ALA A 208 20.98 14.00 -13.19
CA ALA A 208 20.28 13.97 -11.90
C ALA A 208 20.45 12.63 -11.18
N TYR A 209 20.41 11.51 -11.92
CA TYR A 209 20.68 10.18 -11.37
C TYR A 209 22.13 10.07 -10.85
N ALA A 210 23.11 10.55 -11.62
CA ALA A 210 24.51 10.56 -11.18
C ALA A 210 24.72 11.41 -9.91
N GLN A 211 24.02 12.53 -9.77
CA GLN A 211 24.03 13.33 -8.53
C GLN A 211 23.42 12.56 -7.35
N ALA A 212 22.31 11.86 -7.56
CA ALA A 212 21.70 11.02 -6.53
C ALA A 212 22.64 9.89 -6.08
N MET A 213 23.35 9.26 -7.01
CA MET A 213 24.34 8.22 -6.69
C MET A 213 25.55 8.80 -5.95
N SER A 214 26.03 9.99 -6.33
CA SER A 214 27.10 10.65 -5.58
C SER A 214 26.72 10.94 -4.11
N LEU A 215 25.47 11.31 -3.85
CA LEU A 215 24.94 11.47 -2.49
C LEU A 215 24.89 10.12 -1.75
N PHE A 216 24.44 9.07 -2.44
CA PHE A 216 24.40 7.71 -1.92
C PHE A 216 25.80 7.21 -1.51
N ASP A 217 26.78 7.33 -2.40
CA ASP A 217 28.18 6.94 -2.18
C ASP A 217 28.82 7.76 -1.03
N SER A 218 28.38 9.01 -0.87
CA SER A 218 28.77 9.89 0.24
C SER A 218 28.02 9.60 1.55
N ARG A 219 27.18 8.55 1.59
CA ARG A 219 26.35 8.13 2.73
C ARG A 219 25.34 9.18 3.21
N GLN A 220 24.97 10.10 2.33
CA GLN A 220 23.93 11.10 2.55
C GLN A 220 22.58 10.52 2.12
N TYR A 221 22.12 9.48 2.83
CA TYR A 221 20.98 8.66 2.40
C TYR A 221 19.65 9.42 2.37
N ALA A 222 19.45 10.41 3.24
CA ALA A 222 18.25 11.23 3.25
C ALA A 222 18.19 12.15 2.01
N GLU A 223 19.31 12.79 1.70
CA GLU A 223 19.48 13.64 0.52
C GLU A 223 19.42 12.82 -0.77
N ALA A 224 20.07 11.65 -0.79
CA ALA A 224 20.02 10.70 -1.89
C ALA A 224 18.58 10.23 -2.16
N SER A 225 17.83 9.87 -1.11
CA SER A 225 16.40 9.52 -1.25
C SER A 225 15.60 10.66 -1.86
N ALA A 226 15.79 11.89 -1.38
CA ALA A 226 15.09 13.06 -1.92
C ALA A 226 15.49 13.39 -3.37
N ALA A 227 16.74 13.10 -3.75
CA ALA A 227 17.21 13.24 -5.13
C ALA A 227 16.61 12.16 -6.04
N LEU A 228 16.53 10.91 -5.58
CA LEU A 228 15.89 9.80 -6.29
C LEU A 228 14.41 10.05 -6.53
N ASP A 229 13.69 10.61 -5.55
CA ASP A 229 12.26 10.92 -5.70
C ASP A 229 12.00 11.96 -6.79
N LYS A 230 12.93 12.91 -6.97
CA LYS A 230 12.85 13.90 -8.05
C LYS A 230 13.09 13.28 -9.43
N LEU A 231 13.53 12.03 -9.53
CA LEU A 231 13.76 11.36 -10.81
C LEU A 231 12.46 10.90 -11.48
N GLU A 232 11.36 10.79 -10.75
CA GLU A 232 10.04 10.36 -11.30
C GLU A 232 9.56 11.24 -12.47
N LYS A 233 10.02 12.50 -12.53
CA LYS A 233 9.71 13.43 -13.64
C LYS A 233 10.45 13.11 -14.94
N TYR A 234 11.43 12.20 -14.92
CA TYR A 234 12.20 11.79 -16.10
C TYR A 234 11.80 10.39 -16.55
N THR A 235 12.02 10.10 -17.83
CA THR A 235 11.83 8.75 -18.38
C THR A 235 13.14 7.99 -18.39
N PHE A 236 13.16 6.79 -17.79
CA PHE A 236 14.30 5.88 -17.77
C PHE A 236 13.96 4.56 -18.46
N SER A 237 14.99 3.77 -18.73
CA SER A 237 14.81 2.36 -19.10
C SER A 237 14.20 1.56 -17.93
N GLU A 238 13.65 0.38 -18.22
CA GLU A 238 13.09 -0.52 -17.20
C GLU A 238 14.16 -0.91 -16.16
N GLU A 239 15.34 -1.29 -16.62
CA GLU A 239 16.50 -1.62 -15.78
C GLU A 239 16.91 -0.44 -14.87
N GLN A 240 17.04 0.77 -15.41
CA GLN A 240 17.34 1.95 -14.60
C GLN A 240 16.23 2.28 -13.61
N THR A 241 14.96 2.04 -13.96
CA THR A 241 13.82 2.25 -13.05
C THR A 241 13.89 1.30 -11.87
N LEU A 242 14.23 0.02 -12.11
CA LEU A 242 14.46 -0.97 -11.06
C LEU A 242 15.68 -0.59 -10.19
N ASP A 243 16.76 -0.10 -10.79
CA ASP A 243 17.92 0.39 -10.04
C ASP A 243 17.59 1.61 -9.16
N ILE A 244 16.84 2.59 -9.67
CA ILE A 244 16.39 3.74 -8.88
C ILE A 244 15.59 3.26 -7.66
N ARG A 245 14.65 2.33 -7.85
CA ARG A 245 13.85 1.76 -6.75
C ARG A 245 14.70 0.96 -5.76
N TRP A 246 15.67 0.22 -6.25
CA TRP A 246 16.64 -0.48 -5.41
C TRP A 246 17.38 0.49 -4.49
N TYR A 247 17.91 1.60 -5.02
CA TYR A 247 18.57 2.61 -4.19
C TYR A 247 17.59 3.35 -3.26
N GLN A 248 16.33 3.58 -3.69
CA GLN A 248 15.29 4.12 -2.79
C GLN A 248 15.02 3.18 -1.61
N ALA A 249 14.97 1.87 -1.84
CA ALA A 249 14.82 0.87 -0.79
C ALA A 249 16.00 0.91 0.20
N LEU A 250 17.24 0.93 -0.30
CA LEU A 250 18.44 1.00 0.53
C LEU A 250 18.50 2.29 1.35
N CYS A 251 18.22 3.44 0.74
CA CYS A 251 18.11 4.71 1.47
C CYS A 251 17.01 4.66 2.54
N SER A 252 15.87 4.04 2.23
CA SER A 252 14.75 3.90 3.17
C SER A 252 15.13 3.04 4.37
N ILE A 253 15.89 1.95 4.16
CA ILE A 253 16.47 1.14 5.24
C ILE A 253 17.38 1.99 6.13
N GLN A 254 18.31 2.74 5.54
CA GLN A 254 19.31 3.52 6.30
C GLN A 254 18.70 4.71 7.04
N THR A 255 17.58 5.23 6.55
CA THR A 255 16.80 6.31 7.18
C THR A 255 15.67 5.78 8.08
N GLU A 256 15.65 4.47 8.35
CA GLU A 256 14.67 3.77 9.18
C GLU A 256 13.21 3.91 8.71
N ASN A 257 12.98 4.23 7.43
CA ASN A 257 11.66 4.23 6.81
C ASN A 257 11.31 2.85 6.25
N TYR A 258 11.07 1.90 7.15
CA TYR A 258 10.78 0.51 6.85
C TYR A 258 9.52 0.30 6.01
N SER A 259 8.46 1.07 6.24
CA SER A 259 7.22 1.00 5.46
C SER A 259 7.45 1.30 3.98
N ARG A 260 8.36 2.23 3.68
CA ARG A 260 8.79 2.52 2.32
C ARG A 260 9.71 1.43 1.80
N ALA A 261 10.71 1.01 2.59
CA ALA A 261 11.63 -0.05 2.20
C ALA A 261 10.91 -1.35 1.78
N ILE A 262 9.93 -1.81 2.57
CA ILE A 262 9.12 -2.99 2.27
C ILE A 262 8.41 -2.83 0.92
N ARG A 263 7.84 -1.66 0.66
CA ARG A 263 7.10 -1.38 -0.57
C ARG A 263 8.02 -1.39 -1.80
N GLU A 264 9.15 -0.70 -1.71
CA GLU A 264 10.10 -0.61 -2.82
C GLU A 264 10.67 -2.01 -3.11
N LEU A 265 11.11 -2.74 -2.08
CA LEU A 265 11.65 -4.10 -2.21
C LEU A 265 10.63 -5.07 -2.80
N GLY A 266 9.37 -5.02 -2.35
CA GLY A 266 8.29 -5.85 -2.91
C GLY A 266 8.00 -5.57 -4.38
N SER A 267 8.35 -4.38 -4.88
CA SER A 267 8.13 -4.01 -6.28
C SER A 267 9.25 -4.45 -7.24
N LEU A 268 10.37 -4.95 -6.71
CA LEU A 268 11.59 -5.22 -7.47
C LEU A 268 11.61 -6.57 -8.20
N GLN A 269 10.63 -7.46 -7.99
CA GLN A 269 10.52 -8.74 -8.73
C GLN A 269 11.84 -9.56 -8.75
N SER A 270 12.48 -9.73 -7.59
CA SER A 270 13.79 -10.41 -7.46
C SER A 270 14.95 -9.71 -8.17
N TRP A 271 14.84 -8.41 -8.49
CA TRP A 271 15.95 -7.61 -9.02
C TRP A 271 17.08 -7.52 -7.99
N ARG A 272 18.30 -7.85 -8.42
CA ARG A 272 19.50 -7.96 -7.56
C ARG A 272 19.22 -8.91 -6.38
N ASP A 273 19.45 -8.44 -5.15
CA ASP A 273 19.27 -9.20 -3.92
C ASP A 273 17.99 -8.77 -3.16
N SER A 274 17.00 -8.16 -3.82
CA SER A 274 15.79 -7.62 -3.18
C SER A 274 15.11 -8.59 -2.22
N ASP A 275 14.98 -9.86 -2.60
CA ASP A 275 14.28 -10.88 -1.82
C ASP A 275 15.01 -11.17 -0.51
N ARG A 276 16.35 -11.18 -0.54
CA ARG A 276 17.18 -11.37 0.65
C ARG A 276 16.95 -10.24 1.64
N TYR A 277 16.96 -9.01 1.14
CA TYR A 277 16.80 -7.80 1.95
C TYR A 277 15.40 -7.70 2.54
N LEU A 278 14.38 -7.98 1.72
CA LEU A 278 12.98 -8.00 2.16
C LEU A 278 12.79 -9.03 3.26
N ARG A 279 13.26 -10.26 3.05
CA ARG A 279 13.17 -11.34 4.03
C ARG A 279 13.79 -10.95 5.36
N GLN A 280 15.02 -10.44 5.34
CA GLN A 280 15.72 -10.02 6.55
C GLN A 280 15.00 -8.88 7.29
N LEU A 281 14.53 -7.89 6.54
CA LEU A 281 13.79 -6.77 7.10
C LEU A 281 12.50 -7.25 7.78
N ILE A 282 11.73 -8.12 7.13
CA ILE A 282 10.50 -8.67 7.66
C ILE A 282 10.76 -9.53 8.90
N THR A 283 11.79 -10.38 8.90
CA THR A 283 12.16 -11.18 10.09
C THR A 283 12.53 -10.31 11.29
N LEU A 284 13.30 -9.24 11.08
CA LEU A 284 13.63 -8.30 12.16
C LEU A 284 12.38 -7.60 12.69
N LEU A 285 11.53 -7.12 11.78
CA LEU A 285 10.32 -6.38 12.16
C LEU A 285 9.29 -7.26 12.86
N SER A 286 9.06 -8.50 12.41
CA SER A 286 8.12 -9.43 13.06
C SER A 286 8.51 -9.70 14.52
N GLY A 287 9.80 -9.69 14.83
CA GLY A 287 10.33 -9.82 16.19
C GLY A 287 10.12 -8.60 17.09
N THR A 288 9.40 -7.56 16.66
CA THR A 288 9.12 -6.36 17.48
C THR A 288 7.79 -6.42 18.22
N THR A 289 6.93 -7.38 17.90
CA THR A 289 5.60 -7.55 18.49
C THR A 289 5.37 -9.01 18.84
N GLY A 290 4.77 -9.27 20.00
CA GLY A 290 4.35 -10.62 20.41
C GLY A 290 2.98 -10.58 21.08
N ALA A 291 2.17 -11.60 20.85
CA ALA A 291 0.87 -11.74 21.50
C ALA A 291 0.69 -13.19 21.93
N GLY A 292 0.38 -13.40 23.21
CA GLY A 292 0.11 -14.72 23.78
C GLY A 292 -1.37 -14.97 24.00
N GLU A 293 -1.73 -15.77 25.02
CA GLU A 293 -3.14 -16.08 25.30
C GLU A 293 -3.93 -14.83 25.72
N LYS A 294 -3.38 -14.13 26.72
CA LYS A 294 -4.02 -13.00 27.38
C LYS A 294 -3.01 -11.90 27.69
N HIS A 295 -1.89 -11.86 26.97
CA HIS A 295 -0.88 -10.83 27.12
C HIS A 295 -0.33 -10.41 25.77
N SER A 296 0.26 -9.23 25.75
CA SER A 296 0.86 -8.59 24.58
C SER A 296 2.20 -8.02 24.97
N ALA A 297 3.14 -8.04 24.03
CA ALA A 297 4.49 -7.52 24.19
C ALA A 297 4.91 -6.70 22.96
N ALA A 298 5.69 -5.64 23.17
CA ALA A 298 6.35 -4.91 22.09
C ALA A 298 7.76 -4.47 22.47
N LEU A 299 8.63 -4.41 21.47
CA LEU A 299 10.01 -3.99 21.59
C LEU A 299 10.14 -2.47 21.43
N ARG A 300 10.92 -1.85 22.31
CA ARG A 300 11.30 -0.44 22.22
C ARG A 300 12.63 -0.28 21.50
N LYS A 301 12.82 0.89 20.91
CA LYS A 301 14.05 1.29 20.20
C LYS A 301 15.31 1.32 21.10
N ASP A 302 15.14 1.38 22.41
CA ASP A 302 16.23 1.30 23.39
C ASP A 302 16.63 -0.14 23.78
N GLY A 303 15.96 -1.15 23.20
CA GLY A 303 16.20 -2.57 23.52
C GLY A 303 15.55 -3.05 24.82
N THR A 304 14.57 -2.31 25.36
CA THR A 304 13.68 -2.76 26.44
C THR A 304 12.35 -3.28 25.87
N VAL A 305 11.59 -4.02 26.68
CA VAL A 305 10.30 -4.60 26.29
C VAL A 305 9.20 -4.04 27.17
N VAL A 306 8.05 -3.74 26.56
CA VAL A 306 6.80 -3.43 27.27
C VAL A 306 5.83 -4.58 27.11
N THR A 307 5.09 -4.86 28.18
CA THR A 307 4.08 -5.91 28.22
C THR A 307 2.82 -5.43 28.90
N THR A 308 1.66 -5.95 28.49
CA THR A 308 0.37 -5.72 29.12
C THR A 308 -0.49 -6.98 29.06
N GLY A 309 -1.49 -7.09 29.93
CA GLY A 309 -2.39 -8.22 30.00
C GLY A 309 -2.25 -9.05 31.28
N ASP A 310 -2.68 -10.31 31.20
CA ASP A 310 -2.55 -11.27 32.29
C ASP A 310 -1.08 -11.49 32.67
N ASN A 311 -0.84 -11.56 33.97
CA ASN A 311 0.47 -11.82 34.55
C ASN A 311 0.41 -12.88 35.65
N SER A 312 -0.60 -13.75 35.63
CA SER A 312 -0.81 -14.78 36.67
C SER A 312 0.35 -15.76 36.79
N TYR A 313 1.15 -15.94 35.73
CA TYR A 313 2.35 -16.78 35.70
C TYR A 313 3.66 -15.98 35.60
N GLY A 314 3.60 -14.63 35.64
CA GLY A 314 4.78 -13.79 35.45
C GLY A 314 5.15 -13.55 33.98
N GLN A 315 4.27 -13.85 33.03
CA GLN A 315 4.54 -13.73 31.58
C GLN A 315 4.75 -12.28 31.10
N CYS A 316 4.40 -11.29 31.92
CA CYS A 316 4.67 -9.87 31.71
C CYS A 316 5.88 -9.35 32.52
N ALA A 317 6.67 -10.21 33.17
CA ALA A 317 7.79 -9.80 34.04
C ALA A 317 9.06 -9.37 33.26
N THR A 318 8.93 -8.44 32.31
CA THR A 318 10.00 -8.03 31.37
C THR A 318 10.74 -6.75 31.79
N SER A 319 10.42 -6.16 32.95
CA SER A 319 10.93 -4.83 33.36
C SER A 319 12.45 -4.73 33.45
N GLU A 320 13.13 -5.84 33.75
CA GLU A 320 14.60 -5.91 33.89
C GLU A 320 15.32 -6.25 32.58
N TRP A 321 14.57 -6.56 31.51
CA TRP A 321 15.16 -6.96 30.23
C TRP A 321 15.85 -5.79 29.55
N ARG A 322 17.04 -6.03 29.03
CA ARG A 322 17.88 -5.05 28.32
C ARG A 322 18.55 -5.69 27.13
N ASN A 323 18.86 -4.87 26.12
CA ASN A 323 19.53 -5.30 24.89
C ASN A 323 18.77 -6.38 24.12
N ILE A 324 17.44 -6.36 24.19
CA ILE A 324 16.56 -7.26 23.45
C ILE A 324 16.51 -6.82 21.98
N THR A 325 16.55 -7.79 21.07
CA THR A 325 16.51 -7.60 19.62
C THR A 325 15.33 -8.29 18.95
N SER A 326 14.73 -9.28 19.59
CA SER A 326 13.51 -9.95 19.13
C SER A 326 12.72 -10.47 20.32
N ILE A 327 11.39 -10.52 20.20
CA ILE A 327 10.47 -11.09 21.19
C ILE A 327 9.61 -12.17 20.55
N ALA A 328 9.22 -13.17 21.34
CA ALA A 328 8.19 -14.15 20.97
C ALA A 328 7.30 -14.43 22.18
N CYS A 329 5.99 -14.45 21.99
CA CYS A 329 5.04 -14.77 23.06
C CYS A 329 4.40 -16.13 22.75
N GLY A 330 4.53 -17.05 23.69
CA GLY A 330 3.73 -18.27 23.71
C GLY A 330 2.42 -18.04 24.43
N THR A 331 1.69 -19.11 24.75
CA THR A 331 0.39 -18.98 25.44
C THR A 331 0.53 -18.25 26.78
N ASN A 332 1.42 -18.70 27.66
CA ASN A 332 1.62 -18.14 29.01
C ASN A 332 3.10 -17.87 29.35
N HIS A 333 3.96 -17.66 28.34
CA HIS A 333 5.35 -17.27 28.53
C HIS A 333 5.83 -16.33 27.43
N THR A 334 6.84 -15.52 27.73
CA THR A 334 7.46 -14.56 26.82
C THR A 334 8.95 -14.84 26.73
N LEU A 335 9.49 -14.81 25.51
CA LEU A 335 10.90 -14.95 25.19
C LEU A 335 11.48 -13.63 24.69
N GLY A 336 12.72 -13.34 25.05
CA GLY A 336 13.49 -12.17 24.60
C GLY A 336 14.87 -12.59 24.12
N LEU A 337 15.13 -12.46 22.82
CA LEU A 337 16.45 -12.67 22.23
C LEU A 337 17.32 -11.44 22.49
N LYS A 338 18.50 -11.64 23.08
CA LYS A 338 19.49 -10.58 23.30
C LYS A 338 20.45 -10.44 22.14
N SER A 339 21.00 -9.24 21.99
CA SER A 339 22.01 -8.91 20.95
C SER A 339 23.31 -9.74 21.02
N ASN A 340 23.60 -10.39 22.15
CA ASN A 340 24.73 -11.32 22.33
C ASN A 340 24.40 -12.77 21.94
N GLY A 341 23.18 -13.06 21.47
CA GLY A 341 22.73 -14.39 21.05
C GLY A 341 22.29 -15.31 22.20
N THR A 342 22.07 -14.80 23.41
CA THR A 342 21.41 -15.53 24.52
C THR A 342 19.92 -15.18 24.58
N VAL A 343 19.10 -16.02 25.23
CA VAL A 343 17.64 -15.81 25.32
C VAL A 343 17.21 -15.73 26.79
N GLU A 344 16.37 -14.74 27.12
CA GLU A 344 15.67 -14.67 28.40
C GLU A 344 14.22 -15.14 28.25
N ALA A 345 13.66 -15.74 29.29
CA ALA A 345 12.29 -16.22 29.32
C ALA A 345 11.62 -15.89 30.66
N VAL A 346 10.34 -15.54 30.61
CA VAL A 346 9.48 -15.31 31.79
C VAL A 346 8.10 -15.89 31.57
N GLY A 347 7.43 -16.31 32.64
CA GLY A 347 6.09 -16.88 32.59
C GLY A 347 6.03 -18.31 33.10
N ALA A 348 5.03 -19.04 32.61
CA ALA A 348 4.79 -20.45 32.93
C ALA A 348 6.00 -21.31 32.57
N ASP A 349 6.35 -22.25 33.46
CA ASP A 349 7.53 -23.13 33.30
C ASP A 349 7.28 -24.58 33.76
N GLU A 350 6.01 -25.01 33.85
CA GLU A 350 5.66 -26.35 34.35
C GLU A 350 6.16 -27.47 33.43
N SER A 351 6.48 -27.17 32.17
CA SER A 351 7.06 -28.10 31.19
C SER A 351 8.55 -27.81 30.91
N SER A 352 9.20 -26.94 31.68
CA SER A 352 10.57 -26.46 31.44
C SER A 352 10.73 -25.64 30.15
N GLN A 353 9.67 -24.98 29.68
CA GLN A 353 9.70 -24.12 28.49
C GLN A 353 10.54 -22.85 28.67
N CYS A 354 10.76 -22.39 29.90
CA CYS A 354 11.64 -21.24 30.19
C CYS A 354 13.08 -21.67 30.53
N ALA A 355 13.42 -22.98 30.50
CA ALA A 355 14.74 -23.50 30.85
C ALA A 355 15.77 -23.32 29.72
N LEU A 356 16.14 -22.08 29.40
CA LEU A 356 16.94 -21.71 28.22
C LEU A 356 18.42 -21.43 28.51
N GLY A 357 18.93 -21.75 29.70
CA GLY A 357 20.27 -21.34 30.16
C GLY A 357 21.44 -21.82 29.29
N GLU A 358 21.26 -22.91 28.56
CA GLU A 358 22.28 -23.48 27.67
C GLU A 358 22.21 -22.94 26.23
N TRP A 359 21.27 -22.04 25.92
CA TRP A 359 21.07 -21.50 24.58
C TRP A 359 22.03 -20.36 24.29
N HIS A 360 22.85 -20.53 23.26
CA HIS A 360 23.87 -19.59 22.82
C HIS A 360 23.86 -19.47 21.30
N HIS A 361 24.34 -18.33 20.80
CA HIS A 361 24.42 -18.05 19.37
C HIS A 361 23.06 -18.14 18.65
N ILE A 362 21.99 -17.77 19.33
CA ILE A 362 20.63 -17.75 18.79
C ILE A 362 20.45 -16.54 17.87
N ILE A 363 19.78 -16.76 16.74
CA ILE A 363 19.48 -15.76 15.71
C ILE A 363 17.98 -15.54 15.50
N ASP A 364 17.15 -16.48 15.92
CA ASP A 364 15.68 -16.39 15.84
C ASP A 364 15.03 -17.22 16.95
N ILE A 365 13.83 -16.83 17.36
CA ILE A 365 13.08 -17.45 18.46
C ILE A 365 11.59 -17.56 18.13
N ALA A 366 10.94 -18.61 18.65
CA ALA A 366 9.49 -18.76 18.63
C ALA A 366 9.00 -19.44 19.91
N ALA A 367 7.73 -19.23 20.26
CA ALA A 367 7.13 -19.73 21.48
C ALA A 367 5.73 -20.28 21.19
N GLY A 368 5.48 -21.54 21.54
CA GLY A 368 4.18 -22.20 21.39
C GLY A 368 3.41 -22.25 22.72
N GLU A 369 2.57 -23.27 22.93
CA GLU A 369 1.79 -23.36 24.18
C GLU A 369 2.67 -23.59 25.40
N LYS A 370 3.46 -24.66 25.33
CA LYS A 370 4.32 -25.16 26.41
C LYS A 370 5.71 -25.53 25.91
N HIS A 371 6.13 -24.94 24.80
CA HIS A 371 7.46 -25.14 24.26
C HIS A 371 8.02 -23.85 23.67
N SER A 372 9.34 -23.76 23.67
CA SER A 372 10.13 -22.68 23.10
C SER A 372 11.09 -23.25 22.07
N VAL A 373 11.35 -22.46 21.03
CA VAL A 373 12.18 -22.84 19.89
C VAL A 373 13.19 -21.73 19.62
N GLY A 374 14.44 -22.10 19.38
CA GLY A 374 15.50 -21.18 18.99
C GLY A 374 16.27 -21.70 17.78
N VAL A 375 16.69 -20.79 16.90
CA VAL A 375 17.58 -21.10 15.77
C VAL A 375 18.97 -20.60 16.11
N THR A 376 19.96 -21.47 16.01
CA THR A 376 21.37 -21.12 16.18
C THR A 376 21.96 -20.56 14.87
N ASN A 377 23.03 -19.78 14.95
CA ASN A 377 23.70 -19.18 13.78
C ASN A 377 24.28 -20.18 12.77
N ASN A 378 24.41 -21.47 13.13
CA ASN A 378 24.85 -22.54 12.23
C ASN A 378 23.66 -23.25 11.55
N GLY A 379 22.43 -22.77 11.76
CA GLY A 379 21.21 -23.27 11.14
C GLY A 379 20.63 -24.54 11.77
N ARG A 380 20.97 -24.81 13.03
CA ARG A 380 20.37 -25.87 13.87
C ARG A 380 19.29 -25.29 14.77
N VAL A 381 18.30 -26.11 15.12
CA VAL A 381 17.20 -25.74 16.02
C VAL A 381 17.42 -26.36 17.40
N VAL A 382 17.18 -25.57 18.44
CA VAL A 382 17.13 -25.98 19.84
C VAL A 382 15.72 -25.76 20.37
N THR A 383 15.28 -26.64 21.24
CA THR A 383 13.91 -26.64 21.78
C THR A 383 13.92 -26.95 23.27
N ALA A 384 12.98 -26.37 24.00
CA ALA A 384 12.75 -26.61 25.42
C ALA A 384 11.24 -26.66 25.67
N GLY A 385 10.79 -27.44 26.66
CA GLY A 385 9.38 -27.57 26.97
C GLY A 385 8.78 -28.94 26.68
N ASP A 386 7.46 -28.96 26.55
CA ASP A 386 6.67 -30.15 26.24
C ASP A 386 7.02 -30.72 24.85
N ASN A 387 7.07 -32.05 24.78
CA ASN A 387 7.24 -32.79 23.53
C ASN A 387 6.19 -33.92 23.38
N SER A 388 5.03 -33.79 24.01
CA SER A 388 4.00 -34.83 24.01
C SER A 388 3.47 -35.16 22.62
N TYR A 389 3.61 -34.24 21.66
CA TYR A 389 3.20 -34.40 20.27
C TYR A 389 4.38 -34.46 19.28
N GLY A 390 5.62 -34.46 19.75
CA GLY A 390 6.80 -34.40 18.89
C GLY A 390 7.15 -32.98 18.40
N GLN A 391 6.57 -31.93 19.01
CA GLN A 391 6.80 -30.54 18.59
C GLN A 391 8.24 -30.06 18.78
N CYS A 392 9.04 -30.77 19.57
CA CYS A 392 10.47 -30.55 19.76
C CYS A 392 11.36 -31.46 18.89
N ASP A 393 10.79 -32.32 18.03
CA ASP A 393 11.54 -33.29 17.20
C ASP A 393 12.23 -32.63 15.99
N THR A 394 13.19 -31.75 16.29
CA THR A 394 13.88 -30.88 15.32
C THR A 394 15.34 -31.28 15.07
N LEU A 395 15.79 -32.38 15.68
CA LEU A 395 17.19 -32.82 15.67
C LEU A 395 17.75 -33.07 14.26
N ASP A 396 16.93 -33.46 13.29
CA ASP A 396 17.38 -33.73 11.93
C ASP A 396 17.31 -32.48 11.02
N TRP A 397 16.87 -31.34 11.56
CA TRP A 397 16.74 -30.12 10.78
C TRP A 397 18.09 -29.42 10.61
N THR A 398 18.32 -28.90 9.40
CA THR A 398 19.57 -28.22 9.02
C THR A 398 19.26 -27.07 8.07
N GLY A 399 20.10 -26.03 8.09
CA GLY A 399 19.94 -24.87 7.23
C GLY A 399 18.70 -24.04 7.56
N ILE A 400 18.24 -24.10 8.82
CA ILE A 400 17.09 -23.34 9.31
C ILE A 400 17.52 -21.90 9.55
N VAL A 401 16.66 -20.98 9.13
CA VAL A 401 16.94 -19.53 9.12
C VAL A 401 15.79 -18.72 9.71
N ALA A 402 14.64 -19.34 9.97
CA ALA A 402 13.57 -18.78 10.79
C ALA A 402 12.70 -19.91 11.36
N VAL A 403 12.02 -19.66 12.47
CA VAL A 403 11.08 -20.60 13.11
C VAL A 403 9.77 -19.92 13.46
N ALA A 404 8.70 -20.70 13.48
CA ALA A 404 7.41 -20.33 14.05
C ALA A 404 6.90 -21.50 14.89
N ALA A 405 6.21 -21.19 15.99
CA ALA A 405 5.65 -22.19 16.89
C ALA A 405 4.15 -21.95 17.02
N GLY A 406 3.37 -22.97 16.67
CA GLY A 406 1.96 -23.01 16.95
C GLY A 406 1.72 -23.59 18.34
N ARG A 407 0.48 -23.94 18.66
CA ARG A 407 0.15 -24.45 19.99
C ARG A 407 0.91 -25.74 20.35
N ASN A 408 0.85 -26.72 19.46
CA ASN A 408 1.48 -28.04 19.62
C ASN A 408 2.33 -28.47 18.41
N HIS A 409 2.85 -27.52 17.63
CA HIS A 409 3.74 -27.81 16.50
C HIS A 409 4.77 -26.70 16.28
N THR A 410 5.91 -27.07 15.69
CA THR A 410 6.98 -26.17 15.27
C THR A 410 7.14 -26.22 13.76
N VAL A 411 7.41 -25.06 13.16
CA VAL A 411 7.65 -24.88 11.73
C VAL A 411 9.03 -24.23 11.55
N GLY A 412 9.84 -24.75 10.63
CA GLY A 412 11.15 -24.23 10.30
C GLY A 412 11.26 -23.85 8.84
N LEU A 413 11.71 -22.61 8.56
CA LEU A 413 12.04 -22.14 7.23
C LEU A 413 13.51 -22.41 6.93
N ARG A 414 13.79 -23.08 5.81
CA ARG A 414 15.15 -23.30 5.32
C ARG A 414 15.65 -22.15 4.46
N GLN A 415 16.98 -22.03 4.38
CA GLN A 415 17.65 -21.01 3.56
C GLN A 415 17.32 -21.13 2.06
N ASP A 416 16.99 -22.33 1.58
CA ASP A 416 16.58 -22.59 0.21
C ASP A 416 15.11 -22.21 -0.09
N GLY A 417 14.36 -21.76 0.91
CA GLY A 417 12.95 -21.39 0.78
C GLY A 417 11.97 -22.56 0.87
N THR A 418 12.43 -23.75 1.30
CA THR A 418 11.56 -24.88 1.68
C THR A 418 11.21 -24.84 3.17
N VAL A 419 10.18 -25.59 3.58
CA VAL A 419 9.66 -25.58 4.95
C VAL A 419 9.62 -27.00 5.52
N VAL A 420 9.89 -27.12 6.82
CA VAL A 420 9.69 -28.34 7.63
C VAL A 420 8.77 -28.04 8.80
N ALA A 421 8.11 -29.08 9.30
CA ALA A 421 7.29 -28.97 10.50
C ALA A 421 7.33 -30.28 11.30
N ALA A 422 7.16 -30.18 12.62
CA ALA A 422 7.10 -31.30 13.57
C ALA A 422 6.07 -31.00 14.66
N GLY A 423 5.44 -32.02 15.23
CA GLY A 423 4.41 -31.88 16.27
C GLY A 423 3.08 -32.53 15.91
N ASP A 424 2.00 -31.96 16.43
CA ASP A 424 0.64 -32.43 16.17
C ASP A 424 0.24 -32.19 14.70
N ASN A 425 -0.34 -33.21 14.07
CA ASN A 425 -0.79 -33.16 12.68
C ASN A 425 -2.25 -33.63 12.51
N GLN A 426 -3.04 -33.70 13.58
CA GLN A 426 -4.44 -34.15 13.49
C GLN A 426 -5.27 -33.36 12.47
N MET A 427 -5.00 -32.06 12.33
CA MET A 427 -5.69 -31.18 11.38
C MET A 427 -4.92 -30.96 10.07
N GLY A 428 -3.72 -31.54 9.92
CA GLY A 428 -2.88 -31.36 8.72
C GLY A 428 -1.92 -30.16 8.75
N ALA A 429 -1.68 -29.54 9.93
CA ALA A 429 -0.80 -28.39 10.08
C ALA A 429 0.64 -28.62 9.54
N LEU A 430 1.10 -29.86 9.52
CA LEU A 430 2.46 -30.21 9.06
C LEU A 430 2.57 -30.45 7.54
N ASN A 431 1.50 -30.27 6.77
CA ASN A 431 1.45 -30.57 5.33
C ASN A 431 2.16 -29.50 4.47
N VAL A 432 3.40 -29.17 4.83
CA VAL A 432 4.22 -28.09 4.23
C VAL A 432 5.25 -28.58 3.22
N SER A 433 5.39 -29.90 3.04
CA SER A 433 6.48 -30.52 2.26
C SER A 433 6.56 -30.10 0.78
N THR A 434 5.47 -29.60 0.21
CA THR A 434 5.40 -29.12 -1.18
C THR A 434 5.70 -27.63 -1.32
N TRP A 435 5.88 -26.91 -0.21
CA TRP A 435 6.09 -25.46 -0.22
C TRP A 435 7.51 -25.11 -0.63
N GLN A 436 7.61 -24.10 -1.48
CA GLN A 436 8.84 -23.63 -2.13
C GLN A 436 8.80 -22.11 -2.20
N ASN A 437 9.96 -21.48 -2.36
CA ASN A 437 10.09 -20.02 -2.47
C ASN A 437 9.46 -19.27 -1.28
N VAL A 438 9.46 -19.86 -0.09
CA VAL A 438 8.93 -19.23 1.12
C VAL A 438 9.93 -18.21 1.66
N ILE A 439 9.44 -17.05 2.11
CA ILE A 439 10.24 -15.99 2.74
C ILE A 439 9.89 -15.77 4.21
N ALA A 440 8.65 -16.06 4.61
CA ALA A 440 8.17 -15.92 5.98
C ALA A 440 7.17 -17.03 6.33
N ILE A 441 7.12 -17.43 7.60
CA ILE A 441 6.27 -18.50 8.11
C ILE A 441 5.54 -18.03 9.37
N ALA A 442 4.35 -18.57 9.62
CA ALA A 442 3.57 -18.38 10.84
C ALA A 442 2.84 -19.69 11.20
N ALA A 443 2.58 -19.88 12.49
CA ALA A 443 1.92 -21.06 13.01
C ALA A 443 0.89 -20.65 14.07
N GLY A 444 -0.37 -21.08 13.88
CA GLY A 444 -1.47 -20.84 14.81
C GLY A 444 -1.77 -22.07 15.67
N ASN A 445 -3.02 -22.21 16.14
CA ASN A 445 -3.39 -23.33 17.02
C ASN A 445 -3.22 -24.69 16.32
N GLY A 446 -3.87 -24.84 15.17
CA GLY A 446 -3.90 -26.07 14.39
C GLY A 446 -3.60 -25.87 12.90
N PHE A 447 -3.05 -24.72 12.52
CA PHE A 447 -2.72 -24.39 11.14
C PHE A 447 -1.34 -23.76 11.01
N THR A 448 -0.76 -23.87 9.82
CA THR A 448 0.50 -23.25 9.42
C THR A 448 0.24 -22.40 8.18
N ALA A 449 0.92 -21.26 8.08
CA ALA A 449 0.89 -20.40 6.91
C ALA A 449 2.29 -19.91 6.52
N ALA A 450 2.43 -19.50 5.28
CA ALA A 450 3.66 -18.97 4.73
C ALA A 450 3.40 -17.89 3.69
N VAL A 451 4.35 -16.96 3.54
CA VAL A 451 4.40 -16.04 2.40
C VAL A 451 5.51 -16.46 1.47
N THR A 452 5.19 -16.48 0.18
CA THR A 452 6.10 -16.79 -0.92
C THR A 452 6.76 -15.52 -1.47
N LYS A 453 7.86 -15.67 -2.21
CA LYS A 453 8.58 -14.55 -2.86
C LYS A 453 7.70 -13.70 -3.77
N ASP A 454 6.70 -14.28 -4.42
CA ASP A 454 5.72 -13.56 -5.26
C ASP A 454 4.57 -12.94 -4.46
N GLY A 455 4.65 -12.94 -3.13
CA GLY A 455 3.69 -12.30 -2.24
C GLY A 455 2.36 -13.05 -2.09
N LYS A 456 2.29 -14.33 -2.48
CA LYS A 456 1.14 -15.20 -2.20
C LYS A 456 1.24 -15.81 -0.82
N VAL A 457 0.08 -16.03 -0.21
CA VAL A 457 -0.04 -16.75 1.06
C VAL A 457 -0.38 -18.22 0.78
N LEU A 458 0.38 -19.13 1.40
CA LEU A 458 0.09 -20.56 1.48
C LEU A 458 -0.42 -20.86 2.89
N SER A 459 -1.35 -21.80 3.03
CA SER A 459 -1.89 -22.23 4.33
C SER A 459 -2.29 -23.70 4.31
N THR A 460 -2.18 -24.36 5.46
CA THR A 460 -2.62 -25.74 5.67
C THR A 460 -2.96 -25.99 7.14
N GLY A 461 -3.83 -26.95 7.42
CA GLY A 461 -4.25 -27.29 8.78
C GLY A 461 -5.73 -26.98 9.01
N ASP A 462 -6.04 -26.64 10.27
CA ASP A 462 -7.38 -26.27 10.70
C ASP A 462 -7.90 -25.05 9.91
N ASN A 463 -9.17 -25.14 9.52
CA ASN A 463 -9.88 -24.08 8.81
C ASN A 463 -11.30 -23.92 9.35
N THR A 464 -11.51 -24.25 10.63
CA THR A 464 -12.83 -24.19 11.28
C THR A 464 -13.46 -22.80 11.18
N TYR A 465 -12.64 -21.74 11.20
CA TYR A 465 -13.07 -20.35 11.13
C TYR A 465 -12.62 -19.62 9.85
N GLY A 466 -12.07 -20.33 8.86
CA GLY A 466 -11.56 -19.71 7.62
C GLY A 466 -10.12 -19.20 7.72
N GLU A 467 -9.32 -19.67 8.69
CA GLU A 467 -7.91 -19.28 8.88
C GLU A 467 -7.03 -19.60 7.67
N CYS A 468 -7.39 -20.65 6.94
CA CYS A 468 -6.72 -21.11 5.73
C CYS A 468 -7.36 -20.59 4.43
N ASP A 469 -8.37 -19.71 4.47
CA ASP A 469 -9.03 -19.14 3.28
C ASP A 469 -8.20 -18.01 2.64
N THR A 470 -6.95 -18.31 2.31
CA THR A 470 -5.90 -17.32 2.00
C THR A 470 -5.78 -16.97 0.51
N SER A 471 -6.53 -17.62 -0.37
CA SER A 471 -6.39 -17.49 -1.83
C SER A 471 -6.66 -16.08 -2.37
N HIS A 472 -7.33 -15.23 -1.59
CA HIS A 472 -7.62 -13.84 -1.93
C HIS A 472 -6.52 -12.86 -1.51
N ILE A 473 -5.52 -13.32 -0.76
CA ILE A 473 -4.44 -12.49 -0.23
C ILE A 473 -3.28 -12.51 -1.23
N GLU A 474 -3.02 -11.34 -1.81
CA GLU A 474 -1.89 -11.09 -2.71
C GLU A 474 -1.01 -9.97 -2.15
N ASN A 475 0.24 -9.88 -2.64
CA ASN A 475 1.16 -8.81 -2.28
C ASN A 475 1.48 -8.73 -0.78
N ALA A 476 1.52 -9.89 -0.11
CA ALA A 476 1.95 -10.03 1.27
C ALA A 476 3.48 -9.91 1.38
N ALA A 477 3.95 -9.12 2.33
CA ALA A 477 5.35 -8.95 2.70
C ALA A 477 5.71 -9.82 3.91
N GLY A 478 4.79 -9.94 4.88
CA GLY A 478 5.00 -10.69 6.11
C GLY A 478 3.74 -11.40 6.58
N ILE A 479 3.89 -12.32 7.52
CA ILE A 479 2.82 -13.17 8.02
C ILE A 479 3.00 -13.40 9.52
N SER A 480 1.90 -13.36 10.25
CA SER A 480 1.80 -13.78 11.66
C SER A 480 0.50 -14.55 11.84
N ALA A 481 0.39 -15.32 12.92
CA ALA A 481 -0.83 -16.02 13.29
C ALA A 481 -1.15 -15.73 14.75
N GLY A 482 -2.44 -15.67 15.05
CA GLY A 482 -2.95 -16.01 16.37
C GLY A 482 -3.45 -17.46 16.40
N ASP A 483 -4.10 -17.87 17.49
CA ASP A 483 -4.60 -19.25 17.58
C ASP A 483 -5.66 -19.55 16.51
N PHE A 484 -6.53 -18.58 16.24
CA PHE A 484 -7.73 -18.77 15.40
C PHE A 484 -7.84 -17.77 14.25
N HIS A 485 -6.78 -17.01 13.96
CA HIS A 485 -6.79 -16.05 12.86
C HIS A 485 -5.38 -15.85 12.29
N LEU A 486 -5.31 -15.52 11.01
CA LEU A 486 -4.09 -15.28 10.27
C LEU A 486 -3.97 -13.79 9.92
N LEU A 487 -2.77 -13.25 10.06
CA LEU A 487 -2.45 -11.83 9.83
C LEU A 487 -1.43 -11.71 8.68
N ALA A 488 -1.84 -11.16 7.54
CA ALA A 488 -0.97 -10.91 6.40
C ALA A 488 -0.66 -9.41 6.27
N LEU A 489 0.62 -9.04 6.45
CA LEU A 489 1.09 -7.68 6.27
C LEU A 489 1.42 -7.44 4.79
N GLY A 490 0.71 -6.55 4.11
CA GLY A 490 0.94 -6.23 2.71
C GLY A 490 2.07 -5.22 2.48
N TYR A 491 2.61 -5.18 1.26
CA TYR A 491 3.64 -4.19 0.85
C TYR A 491 3.21 -2.73 1.02
N ASN A 492 1.90 -2.48 1.11
CA ASN A 492 1.31 -1.15 1.32
C ASN A 492 1.24 -0.73 2.80
N GLY A 493 1.74 -1.56 3.74
CA GLY A 493 1.66 -1.30 5.17
C GLY A 493 0.25 -1.42 5.75
N ARG A 494 -0.62 -2.24 5.13
CA ARG A 494 -1.92 -2.63 5.66
C ARG A 494 -1.93 -4.11 6.06
N LEU A 495 -2.80 -4.44 7.00
CA LEU A 495 -2.99 -5.79 7.49
C LEU A 495 -4.29 -6.36 6.93
N THR A 496 -4.22 -7.56 6.36
CA THR A 496 -5.38 -8.39 5.99
C THR A 496 -5.49 -9.52 6.99
N VAL A 497 -6.71 -9.78 7.49
CA VAL A 497 -6.98 -10.81 8.49
C VAL A 497 -7.99 -11.80 7.96
N THR A 498 -7.76 -13.09 8.18
CA THR A 498 -8.73 -14.17 7.92
C THR A 498 -8.82 -15.09 9.14
N GLY A 499 -9.92 -15.80 9.30
CA GLY A 499 -10.20 -16.62 10.50
C GLY A 499 -11.26 -16.02 11.42
N ASP A 500 -11.24 -16.46 12.67
CA ASP A 500 -12.20 -16.05 13.70
C ASP A 500 -12.17 -14.54 13.93
N ASN A 501 -13.36 -13.97 14.13
CA ASN A 501 -13.55 -12.57 14.45
C ASN A 501 -14.65 -12.35 15.51
N ASP A 502 -15.04 -13.37 16.27
CA ASP A 502 -16.08 -13.27 17.30
C ASP A 502 -15.73 -12.25 18.40
N TRP A 503 -14.44 -11.96 18.61
CA TRP A 503 -13.94 -10.97 19.57
C TRP A 503 -13.49 -9.67 18.91
N ARG A 504 -13.73 -9.49 17.61
CA ARG A 504 -13.26 -8.35 16.81
C ARG A 504 -11.74 -8.29 16.63
N GLN A 505 -11.06 -9.42 16.76
CA GLN A 505 -9.61 -9.55 16.58
C GLN A 505 -9.13 -9.22 15.16
N GLY A 506 -10.02 -9.22 14.17
CA GLY A 506 -9.76 -8.83 12.78
C GLY A 506 -10.16 -7.40 12.41
N GLU A 507 -10.61 -6.56 13.35
CA GLU A 507 -11.02 -5.17 13.06
C GLU A 507 -9.82 -4.21 12.88
N VAL A 508 -9.07 -4.39 11.79
CA VAL A 508 -7.80 -3.69 11.52
C VAL A 508 -7.85 -2.70 10.36
N ALA A 509 -9.02 -2.52 9.74
CA ALA A 509 -9.18 -1.79 8.46
C ALA A 509 -8.71 -0.32 8.49
N LEU A 510 -8.68 0.31 9.67
CA LEU A 510 -8.25 1.70 9.85
C LEU A 510 -6.75 1.85 10.09
N TRP A 511 -6.04 0.76 10.36
CA TRP A 511 -4.62 0.77 10.68
C TRP A 511 -3.80 0.97 9.40
N LYS A 512 -2.74 1.79 9.49
CA LYS A 512 -1.95 2.21 8.32
C LYS A 512 -0.48 2.27 8.67
N ASN A 513 0.36 2.16 7.63
CA ASN A 513 1.82 2.22 7.74
C ASN A 513 2.36 1.22 8.76
N LEU A 514 1.72 0.05 8.86
CA LEU A 514 2.12 -1.02 9.75
C LEU A 514 3.46 -1.60 9.29
N ILE A 515 4.31 -1.91 10.27
CA ILE A 515 5.62 -2.55 10.05
C ILE A 515 5.70 -3.92 10.73
N SER A 516 4.89 -4.17 11.76
CA SER A 516 4.77 -5.47 12.41
C SER A 516 3.37 -5.65 13.00
N ALA A 517 2.95 -6.91 13.11
CA ALA A 517 1.71 -7.32 13.77
C ALA A 517 1.89 -8.72 14.39
N ALA A 518 1.20 -8.97 15.50
CA ALA A 518 1.17 -10.26 16.17
C ALA A 518 -0.27 -10.62 16.58
N GLY A 519 -0.63 -11.88 16.44
CA GLY A 519 -1.93 -12.42 16.84
C GLY A 519 -1.78 -13.22 18.13
N GLY A 520 -2.62 -12.93 19.11
CA GLY A 520 -2.80 -13.77 20.28
C GLY A 520 -3.96 -14.74 20.07
N VAL A 521 -4.56 -15.21 21.15
CA VAL A 521 -5.67 -16.18 21.02
C VAL A 521 -6.93 -15.52 20.46
N HIS A 522 -7.33 -14.39 21.03
CA HIS A 522 -8.53 -13.64 20.63
C HIS A 522 -8.26 -12.15 20.45
N HIS A 523 -7.00 -11.75 20.24
CA HIS A 523 -6.62 -10.36 20.02
C HIS A 523 -5.48 -10.24 19.01
N THR A 524 -5.35 -9.04 18.46
CA THR A 524 -4.30 -8.66 17.51
C THR A 524 -3.65 -7.39 18.01
N ILE A 525 -2.31 -7.32 17.96
CA ILE A 525 -1.56 -6.08 18.13
C ILE A 525 -0.78 -5.76 16.87
N ALA A 526 -0.50 -4.47 16.65
CA ALA A 526 0.39 -4.04 15.58
C ALA A 526 1.13 -2.77 15.96
N ILE A 527 2.25 -2.51 15.28
CA ILE A 527 2.98 -1.25 15.36
C ILE A 527 3.13 -0.63 13.97
N SER A 528 2.98 0.69 13.90
CA SER A 528 3.27 1.46 12.68
C SER A 528 4.69 1.99 12.65
N GLN A 529 5.07 2.47 11.46
CA GLN A 529 6.34 3.12 11.16
C GLN A 529 6.72 4.27 12.11
N ASP A 530 5.73 4.99 12.63
CA ASP A 530 5.93 6.10 13.57
C ASP A 530 5.99 5.66 15.04
N GLY A 531 5.89 4.35 15.31
CA GLY A 531 5.90 3.78 16.65
C GLY A 531 4.53 3.76 17.34
N THR A 532 3.44 4.10 16.65
CA THR A 532 2.08 3.96 17.21
C THR A 532 1.72 2.49 17.39
N ALA A 533 1.21 2.14 18.58
CA ALA A 533 0.67 0.82 18.86
C ALA A 533 -0.83 0.75 18.57
N TYR A 534 -1.27 -0.36 18.01
CA TYR A 534 -2.66 -0.69 17.77
C TYR A 534 -2.99 -2.02 18.43
N ALA A 535 -4.21 -2.17 18.94
CA ALA A 535 -4.74 -3.43 19.43
C ALA A 535 -6.24 -3.54 19.19
N THR A 536 -6.73 -4.74 18.94
CA THR A 536 -8.16 -5.08 18.85
C THR A 536 -8.39 -6.53 19.29
N GLY A 537 -9.60 -6.87 19.71
CA GLY A 537 -9.94 -8.20 20.20
C GLY A 537 -10.46 -8.24 21.63
N ASP A 538 -10.37 -9.41 22.26
CA ASP A 538 -10.61 -9.58 23.69
C ASP A 538 -9.66 -8.70 24.51
N ASN A 539 -10.20 -8.06 25.53
CA ASN A 539 -9.44 -7.22 26.46
C ASN A 539 -9.80 -7.49 27.93
N LYS A 540 -10.38 -8.64 28.26
CA LYS A 540 -10.77 -8.97 29.65
C LYS A 540 -9.61 -8.97 30.65
N SER A 541 -8.38 -9.17 30.17
CA SER A 541 -7.18 -9.20 31.01
C SER A 541 -6.29 -7.97 30.81
N GLY A 542 -6.71 -7.00 29.99
CA GLY A 542 -5.91 -5.82 29.64
C GLY A 542 -4.93 -6.03 28.47
N GLN A 543 -5.02 -7.14 27.74
CA GLN A 543 -4.08 -7.49 26.66
C GLN A 543 -4.09 -6.53 25.46
N CYS A 544 -5.12 -5.69 25.32
CA CYS A 544 -5.20 -4.63 24.31
C CYS A 544 -4.87 -3.24 24.88
N GLU A 545 -4.43 -3.12 26.14
CA GLU A 545 -4.08 -1.82 26.76
C GLU A 545 -2.69 -1.33 26.34
N VAL A 546 -2.56 -1.00 25.05
CA VAL A 546 -1.29 -0.57 24.43
C VAL A 546 -1.15 0.95 24.29
N TRP A 547 -2.16 1.71 24.72
CA TRP A 547 -2.29 3.17 24.48
C TRP A 547 -1.19 4.02 25.11
N ASN A 548 -0.47 3.50 26.11
CA ASN A 548 0.64 4.18 26.79
C ASN A 548 2.02 3.72 26.30
N TRP A 549 2.08 2.83 25.31
CA TRP A 549 3.35 2.38 24.75
C TRP A 549 3.94 3.48 23.87
N THR A 550 5.23 3.74 24.04
CA THR A 550 5.99 4.75 23.30
C THR A 550 7.31 4.15 22.82
N ASP A 551 7.90 4.82 21.83
CA ASP A 551 9.24 4.52 21.31
C ASP A 551 9.38 3.08 20.81
N LEU A 552 8.32 2.55 20.22
CA LEU A 552 8.27 1.20 19.67
C LEU A 552 9.02 1.10 18.33
N GLY A 553 9.57 -0.08 18.07
CA GLY A 553 10.23 -0.42 16.82
C GLY A 553 11.54 -1.17 17.01
N LEU A 554 12.30 -1.29 15.93
CA LEU A 554 13.61 -1.95 15.96
C LEU A 554 14.60 -1.19 16.88
N PRO A 555 15.44 -1.90 17.66
CA PRO A 555 16.47 -1.28 18.45
C PRO A 555 17.43 -0.44 17.61
N ASN A 556 17.86 0.69 18.16
CA ASN A 556 18.78 1.59 17.50
C ASN A 556 20.06 0.85 17.06
N GLY A 557 20.39 0.95 15.77
CA GLY A 557 21.57 0.28 15.21
C GLY A 557 21.38 -1.20 14.88
N ALA A 558 20.18 -1.78 15.03
CA ALA A 558 19.88 -3.15 14.58
C ALA A 558 20.21 -3.36 13.09
N MET A 559 20.07 -2.32 12.26
CA MET A 559 20.44 -2.35 10.84
C MET A 559 21.96 -2.19 10.59
N LYS A 560 22.72 -1.67 11.56
CA LYS A 560 24.17 -1.46 11.44
C LYS A 560 24.99 -2.68 11.89
N SER A 561 24.46 -3.49 12.81
CA SER A 561 25.09 -4.71 13.32
C SER A 561 24.66 -5.99 12.59
N SER A 562 23.72 -5.90 11.64
CA SER A 562 23.11 -7.03 10.95
C SER A 562 23.64 -7.23 9.52
N VAL A 563 23.06 -8.22 8.83
CA VAL A 563 23.36 -8.69 7.46
C VAL A 563 23.23 -7.61 6.37
N PHE A 564 22.80 -6.40 6.73
CA PHE A 564 22.82 -5.20 5.88
C PHE A 564 24.16 -4.44 5.91
N ALA A 565 25.19 -4.97 6.59
CA ALA A 565 26.52 -4.37 6.62
C ALA A 565 27.11 -4.11 5.22
N ASP A 566 26.75 -4.96 4.25
CA ASP A 566 27.17 -4.82 2.84
C ASP A 566 26.60 -3.56 2.17
N ILE A 567 25.49 -3.00 2.65
CA ILE A 567 24.98 -1.69 2.18
C ILE A 567 26.02 -0.59 2.41
N ASN A 568 26.87 -0.74 3.44
CA ASN A 568 27.88 0.25 3.80
C ASN A 568 29.22 0.03 3.08
N GLN A 569 29.33 -1.00 2.24
CA GLN A 569 30.51 -1.25 1.41
C GLN A 569 30.32 -0.59 0.03
N PRO A 570 31.29 0.22 -0.43
CA PRO A 570 31.21 0.93 -1.70
C PRO A 570 31.24 0.02 -2.93
#